data_AF-A0A7Y2L4V4-F1
#
_entry.id   AF-A0A7Y2L4V4-F1
#
_cell.length_a   1.000
_cell.length_b   1.000
_cell.length_c   1.000
_cell.angle_alpha   90.00
_cell.angle_beta   90.00
_cell.angle_gamma   90.00
#
_symmetry.space_group_name_H-M   'P 1'
#
loop_
_entity.id
_entity.type
_entity.pdbx_description
1 polymer ?
#
loop_
_entity_poly.entity_id
_entity_poly.type
_entity_poly.pdbx_seq_one_letter_code
_entity_poly.pdbx_strand_id
1 'polypeptide(L)'
;IVRVDAAGGFSQLAFQAGLPLLQEKTRANGIAALAINRCVHFSALWVEIEQLTAAGLVALACNPSHAWVAPAGGSQPVFGTNPIAFGWPRAGKDPFVFDFATSAIARGDIELHRRAGKAIPEGWGVDAHGQ
;
A
#
# COMPACT_ATOMS: atom_id res chain seq x y z
N ILE A 1 -18.30 2.32 -7.53
CA ILE A 1 -17.51 2.48 -6.28
C ILE A 1 -18.18 1.67 -5.18
N VAL A 2 -17.39 0.93 -4.40
CA VAL A 2 -17.77 0.27 -3.14
C VAL A 2 -17.08 1.03 -2.01
N ARG A 3 -17.80 1.32 -0.92
CA ARG A 3 -17.23 2.01 0.24
C ARG A 3 -17.40 1.12 1.47
N VAL A 4 -16.34 0.95 2.23
CA VAL A 4 -16.37 0.22 3.50
C VAL A 4 -15.76 1.08 4.59
N ASP A 5 -16.46 1.18 5.71
CA ASP A 5 -15.99 1.86 6.90
C ASP A 5 -15.38 0.83 7.86
N ALA A 6 -14.10 0.95 8.17
CA ALA A 6 -13.41 0.05 9.08
C ALA A 6 -13.66 0.36 10.56
N ALA A 7 -14.34 1.47 10.88
CA ALA A 7 -14.71 1.86 12.25
C ALA A 7 -13.53 1.87 13.26
N GLY A 8 -12.33 2.25 12.81
CA GLY A 8 -11.11 2.23 13.61
C GLY A 8 -10.39 0.88 13.66
N GLY A 9 -10.86 -0.11 12.91
CA GLY A 9 -10.25 -1.43 12.79
C GLY A 9 -9.15 -1.52 11.72
N PHE A 10 -8.61 -2.73 11.57
CA PHE A 10 -7.63 -3.04 10.53
C PHE A 10 -8.27 -3.15 9.14
N SER A 11 -7.53 -2.76 8.09
CA SER A 11 -8.07 -2.69 6.72
C SER A 11 -8.49 -4.05 6.15
N GLN A 12 -7.85 -5.15 6.56
CA GLN A 12 -8.07 -6.47 5.97
C GLN A 12 -9.51 -6.95 6.15
N LEU A 13 -10.11 -6.71 7.32
CA LEU A 13 -11.52 -7.06 7.56
C LEU A 13 -12.47 -6.22 6.69
N ALA A 14 -12.18 -4.92 6.55
CA ALA A 14 -12.95 -4.04 5.68
C ALA A 14 -12.80 -4.42 4.20
N PHE A 15 -11.59 -4.84 3.78
CA PHE A 15 -11.34 -5.38 2.45
C PHE A 15 -12.18 -6.63 2.20
N GLN A 16 -12.12 -7.62 3.10
CA GLN A 16 -12.90 -8.86 2.99
C GLN A 16 -14.40 -8.60 2.90
N ALA A 17 -14.92 -7.66 3.70
CA ALA A 17 -16.33 -7.28 3.65
C ALA A 17 -16.73 -6.63 2.31
N GLY A 18 -15.84 -5.83 1.71
CA GLY A 18 -16.09 -5.14 0.43
C GLY A 18 -15.78 -5.96 -0.82
N LEU A 19 -14.96 -7.00 -0.71
CA LEU A 19 -14.42 -7.74 -1.85
C LEU A 19 -15.49 -8.38 -2.74
N PRO A 20 -16.53 -9.07 -2.23
CA PRO A 20 -17.54 -9.69 -3.09
C PRO A 20 -18.26 -8.66 -3.97
N LEU A 21 -18.68 -7.54 -3.38
CA LEU A 21 -19.37 -6.48 -4.11
C LEU A 21 -18.43 -5.73 -5.07
N LEU A 22 -17.14 -5.60 -4.72
CA LEU A 22 -16.14 -5.04 -5.62
C LEU A 22 -16.00 -5.92 -6.87
N GLN A 23 -15.84 -7.23 -6.70
CA GLN A 23 -15.69 -8.17 -7.81
C GLN A 23 -16.94 -8.18 -8.70
N GLU A 24 -18.14 -8.24 -8.09
CA GLU A 24 -19.42 -8.16 -8.81
C GLU A 24 -19.49 -6.90 -9.67
N LYS A 25 -19.22 -5.73 -9.07
CA LYS A 25 -19.26 -4.46 -9.80
C LYS A 25 -18.20 -4.36 -10.89
N THR A 26 -16.98 -4.86 -10.65
CA THR A 26 -15.93 -4.87 -11.69
C THR A 26 -16.37 -5.70 -12.89
N ARG A 27 -16.97 -6.88 -12.69
CA ARG A 27 -17.44 -7.72 -13.80
C ARG A 27 -18.60 -7.10 -14.56
N ALA A 28 -19.55 -6.48 -13.86
CA ALA A 28 -20.71 -5.87 -14.50
C ALA A 28 -20.38 -4.56 -15.25
N ASN A 29 -19.37 -3.80 -14.80
CA ASN A 29 -19.09 -2.46 -15.30
C ASN A 29 -17.71 -2.29 -15.97
N GLY A 30 -16.90 -3.35 -16.03
CA GLY A 30 -15.52 -3.31 -16.49
C GLY A 30 -14.51 -2.78 -15.46
N ILE A 31 -14.90 -1.78 -14.67
CA ILE A 31 -14.07 -1.19 -13.60
C ILE A 31 -14.88 -0.92 -12.34
N ALA A 32 -14.26 -1.12 -11.18
CA ALA A 32 -14.77 -0.62 -9.91
C ALA A 32 -13.62 -0.25 -8.97
N ALA A 33 -13.93 0.54 -7.95
CA ALA A 33 -13.01 0.97 -6.91
C ALA A 33 -13.60 0.66 -5.54
N LEU A 34 -12.77 0.14 -4.63
CA LEU A 34 -13.08 -0.05 -3.22
C LEU A 34 -12.36 1.00 -2.39
N ALA A 35 -13.14 1.86 -1.71
CA ALA A 35 -12.62 2.83 -0.77
C ALA A 35 -12.83 2.32 0.66
N ILE A 36 -11.74 2.01 1.35
CA ILE A 36 -11.73 1.67 2.77
C ILE A 36 -11.46 2.95 3.56
N ASN A 37 -12.38 3.32 4.46
CA ASN A 37 -12.30 4.53 5.27
C ASN A 37 -12.15 4.19 6.76
N ARG A 38 -11.54 5.11 7.53
CA ARG A 38 -11.36 5.03 8.99
C ARG A 38 -10.69 3.72 9.46
N CYS A 39 -9.72 3.19 8.72
CA CYS A 39 -8.88 2.08 9.18
C CYS A 39 -7.59 2.60 9.82
N VAL A 40 -7.00 1.84 10.75
CA VAL A 40 -5.76 2.23 11.45
C VAL A 40 -4.48 1.94 10.67
N HIS A 41 -4.46 0.86 9.90
CA HIS A 41 -3.29 0.41 9.15
C HIS A 41 -3.73 -0.49 8.00
N PHE A 42 -2.99 -0.42 6.90
CA PHE A 42 -3.05 -1.38 5.81
C PHE A 42 -1.75 -2.17 5.79
N SER A 43 -1.80 -3.51 5.78
CA SER A 43 -0.61 -4.36 5.69
C SER A 43 0.14 -4.19 4.36
N ALA A 44 0.98 -5.15 3.98
CA ALA A 44 1.52 -5.15 2.63
C ALA A 44 0.36 -5.23 1.60
N LEU A 45 0.38 -4.37 0.58
CA LEU A 45 -0.71 -4.24 -0.37
C LEU A 45 -0.83 -5.46 -1.29
N TRP A 46 0.28 -6.15 -1.53
CA TRP A 46 0.35 -7.30 -2.44
C TRP A 46 -0.60 -8.44 -2.04
N VAL A 47 -0.92 -8.62 -0.76
CA VAL A 47 -1.79 -9.72 -0.27
C VAL A 47 -3.22 -9.57 -0.81
N GLU A 48 -3.76 -8.35 -0.80
CA GLU A 48 -5.07 -8.05 -1.37
C GLU A 48 -5.05 -8.04 -2.91
N ILE A 49 -3.94 -7.60 -3.51
CA ILE A 49 -3.72 -7.65 -4.97
C ILE A 49 -3.71 -9.10 -5.48
N GLU A 50 -3.07 -10.02 -4.75
CA GLU A 50 -3.07 -11.45 -5.08
C GLU A 50 -4.48 -12.04 -5.05
N GLN A 51 -5.32 -11.66 -4.08
CA GLN A 51 -6.71 -12.11 -4.03
C GLN A 51 -7.54 -11.62 -5.23
N LEU A 52 -7.31 -10.38 -5.67
CA LEU A 52 -7.99 -9.82 -6.85
C LEU A 52 -7.50 -10.48 -8.15
N THR A 53 -6.19 -10.70 -8.28
CA THR A 53 -5.61 -11.34 -9.47
C THR A 53 -5.92 -12.84 -9.54
N ALA A 54 -6.05 -13.53 -8.41
CA ALA A 54 -6.56 -14.91 -8.35
C ALA A 54 -8.00 -15.02 -8.86
N ALA A 55 -8.80 -13.96 -8.72
CA ALA A 55 -10.13 -13.85 -9.32
C ALA A 55 -10.09 -13.43 -10.81
N GLY A 56 -8.91 -13.36 -11.43
CA GLY A 56 -8.75 -12.96 -12.84
C GLY A 56 -8.97 -11.46 -13.08
N LEU A 57 -8.79 -10.62 -12.06
CA LEU A 57 -8.92 -9.16 -12.18
C LEU A 57 -7.54 -8.48 -12.19
N VAL A 58 -7.41 -7.43 -13.00
CA VAL A 58 -6.29 -6.48 -12.89
C VAL A 58 -6.56 -5.58 -11.68
N ALA A 59 -5.54 -5.30 -10.88
CA ALA A 59 -5.72 -4.54 -9.64
C ALA A 59 -4.63 -3.48 -9.45
N LEU A 60 -5.04 -2.36 -8.84
CA LEU A 60 -4.18 -1.28 -8.38
C LEU A 60 -4.62 -0.92 -6.95
N ALA A 61 -3.67 -0.81 -6.04
CA ALA A 61 -3.90 -0.41 -4.66
C ALA A 61 -2.91 0.69 -4.26
N CYS A 62 -3.36 1.60 -3.40
CA CYS A 62 -2.52 2.59 -2.74
C CYS A 62 -3.17 3.00 -1.43
N ASN A 63 -2.38 3.46 -0.47
CA ASN A 63 -2.90 4.03 0.77
C ASN A 63 -1.97 5.12 1.31
N PRO A 64 -2.50 6.14 2.01
CA PRO A 64 -1.67 7.07 2.75
C PRO A 64 -1.11 6.40 4.02
N SER A 65 0.02 6.91 4.51
CA SER A 65 0.57 6.58 5.83
C SER A 65 0.93 7.84 6.64
N HIS A 66 1.41 7.66 7.86
CA HIS A 66 1.98 8.75 8.68
C HIS A 66 3.05 9.54 7.92
N ALA A 67 3.15 10.84 8.20
CA ALA A 67 4.13 11.74 7.57
C ALA A 67 5.56 11.40 8.01
N TRP A 68 6.33 10.83 7.08
CA TRP A 68 7.72 10.42 7.27
C TRP A 68 8.66 10.96 6.19
N VAL A 69 8.14 11.28 5.02
CA VAL A 69 8.89 11.60 3.82
C VAL A 69 8.81 13.10 3.57
N ALA A 70 9.97 13.74 3.46
CA ALA A 70 10.07 15.12 3.02
C ALA A 70 9.85 15.23 1.50
N PRO A 71 9.23 16.30 1.00
CA PRO A 71 9.18 16.56 -0.44
C PRO A 71 10.60 16.75 -0.99
N ALA A 72 10.79 16.54 -2.29
CA ALA A 72 12.08 16.77 -2.93
C ALA A 72 12.59 18.20 -2.68
N GLY A 73 13.80 18.33 -2.15
CA GLY A 73 14.40 19.62 -1.77
C GLY A 73 13.92 20.19 -0.43
N GLY A 74 13.08 19.47 0.32
CA GLY A 74 12.63 19.86 1.65
C GLY A 74 13.26 19.01 2.76
N SER A 75 13.11 19.45 4.01
CA SER A 75 13.57 18.73 5.21
C SER A 75 12.46 18.37 6.20
N GLN A 76 11.23 18.88 5.99
CA GLN A 76 10.09 18.61 6.86
C GLN A 76 9.24 17.46 6.31
N PRO A 77 8.83 16.50 7.14
CA PRO A 77 8.01 15.38 6.71
C PRO A 77 6.58 15.85 6.36
N VAL A 78 6.13 15.55 5.15
CA VAL A 78 4.79 15.90 4.65
C VAL A 78 4.04 14.67 4.16
N PHE A 79 4.73 13.75 3.49
CA PHE A 79 4.12 12.55 2.91
C PHE A 79 4.42 11.32 3.75
N GLY A 80 3.58 10.30 3.62
CA GLY A 80 3.95 8.97 4.06
C GLY A 80 4.84 8.24 3.06
N THR A 81 5.19 7.00 3.37
CA THR A 81 5.81 6.08 2.40
C THR A 81 4.82 5.61 1.35
N ASN A 82 3.53 5.94 1.54
CA ASN A 82 2.41 5.92 0.59
C ASN A 82 2.54 4.86 -0.52
N PRO A 83 2.54 3.56 -0.17
CA PRO A 83 2.87 2.51 -1.11
C PRO A 83 1.87 2.43 -2.26
N ILE A 84 2.34 1.91 -3.38
CA ILE A 84 1.55 1.60 -4.57
C ILE A 84 1.81 0.14 -4.94
N ALA A 85 0.74 -0.60 -5.19
CA ALA A 85 0.84 -1.96 -5.69
C ALA A 85 -0.04 -2.18 -6.92
N PHE A 86 0.48 -2.99 -7.84
CA PHE A 86 -0.17 -3.37 -9.09
C PHE A 86 -0.13 -4.88 -9.26
N GLY A 87 -1.22 -5.44 -9.79
CA GLY A 87 -1.34 -6.86 -10.10
C GLY A 87 -1.94 -7.12 -11.46
N TRP A 88 -1.34 -8.06 -12.19
CA TRP A 88 -1.84 -8.57 -13.47
C TRP A 88 -2.04 -10.09 -13.42
N PRO A 89 -3.27 -10.60 -13.67
CA PRO A 89 -3.54 -12.02 -13.69
C PRO A 89 -2.93 -12.69 -14.92
N ARG A 90 -2.40 -13.92 -14.77
CA ARG A 90 -1.83 -14.70 -15.88
C ARG A 90 -2.50 -16.07 -15.96
N ALA A 91 -3.07 -16.42 -17.11
CA ALA A 91 -3.73 -17.71 -17.29
C ALA A 91 -2.75 -18.87 -17.07
N GLY A 92 -3.10 -19.77 -16.13
CA GLY A 92 -2.30 -20.95 -15.80
C GLY A 92 -0.93 -20.68 -15.18
N LYS A 93 -0.69 -19.47 -14.65
CA LYS A 93 0.57 -19.07 -14.00
C LYS A 93 0.28 -18.20 -12.78
N ASP A 94 1.26 -18.06 -11.91
CA ASP A 94 1.19 -17.07 -10.83
C ASP A 94 0.99 -15.65 -11.39
N PRO A 95 0.26 -14.77 -10.69
CA PRO A 95 0.09 -13.39 -11.14
C PRO A 95 1.42 -12.64 -11.17
N PHE A 96 1.49 -11.58 -11.97
CA PHE A 96 2.55 -10.59 -11.80
C PHE A 96 2.09 -9.58 -10.76
N VAL A 97 2.82 -9.44 -9.65
CA VAL A 97 2.53 -8.48 -8.59
C VAL A 97 3.76 -7.63 -8.33
N PHE A 98 3.57 -6.32 -8.26
CA PHE A 98 4.60 -5.35 -7.95
C PHE A 98 4.07 -4.44 -6.83
N ASP A 99 4.75 -4.42 -5.68
CA ASP A 99 4.38 -3.64 -4.49
C ASP A 99 5.62 -2.94 -3.95
N PHE A 100 5.54 -1.62 -3.80
CA PHE A 100 6.66 -0.80 -3.35
C PHE A 100 6.19 0.40 -2.53
N ALA A 101 7.02 0.79 -1.56
CA ALA A 101 6.93 2.09 -0.93
C ALA A 101 7.40 3.17 -1.91
N THR A 102 6.79 4.35 -1.89
CA THR A 102 7.23 5.49 -2.72
C THR A 102 8.46 6.21 -2.15
N SER A 103 8.87 5.88 -0.93
CA SER A 103 10.13 6.31 -0.34
C SER A 103 11.30 5.45 -0.84
N ALA A 104 12.53 5.94 -0.69
CA ALA A 104 13.75 5.20 -1.06
C ALA A 104 13.86 3.83 -0.37
N ILE A 105 13.30 3.71 0.83
CA ILE A 105 13.25 2.47 1.61
C ILE A 105 11.99 2.43 2.48
N ALA A 106 11.58 1.25 2.94
CA ALA A 106 10.51 1.14 3.92
C ALA A 106 10.98 1.60 5.32
N ARG A 107 10.05 2.18 6.10
CA ARG A 107 10.34 2.66 7.46
C ARG A 107 10.78 1.53 8.41
N GLY A 108 10.31 0.31 8.15
CA GLY A 108 10.68 -0.89 8.88
C GLY A 108 12.17 -1.20 8.80
N ASP A 109 12.79 -1.02 7.63
CA ASP A 109 14.22 -1.29 7.44
C ASP A 109 15.10 -0.31 8.23
N ILE A 110 14.71 0.97 8.25
CA ILE A 110 15.36 2.00 9.10
C ILE A 110 15.26 1.61 10.58
N GLU A 111 14.10 1.13 11.03
CA GLU A 111 13.89 0.70 12.41
C GLU A 111 14.71 -0.54 12.77
N LEU A 112 14.87 -1.49 11.84
CA LEU A 112 15.75 -2.65 12.02
C LEU A 112 17.22 -2.24 12.19
N HIS A 113 17.72 -1.30 11.38
CA HIS A 113 19.08 -0.76 11.51
C HIS A 113 19.28 -0.07 12.86
N ARG A 114 18.32 0.77 13.27
CA ARG A 114 18.34 1.44 14.57
C ARG A 114 18.41 0.44 15.72
N ARG A 115 17.58 -0.62 15.70
CA ARG A 115 17.59 -1.69 16.73
C ARG A 115 18.90 -2.47 16.75
N ALA A 116 19.52 -2.66 15.59
CA ALA A 116 20.81 -3.34 15.47
C ALA A 116 22.00 -2.43 15.80
N GLY A 117 21.79 -1.14 16.10
CA GLY A 117 22.87 -0.17 16.32
C GLY A 117 23.71 0.09 15.07
N LYS A 118 23.16 -0.13 13.87
CA LYS A 118 23.84 0.04 12.59
C LYS A 118 23.44 1.36 11.94
N ALA A 119 24.40 2.01 11.29
CA ALA A 119 24.11 3.13 10.41
C ALA A 119 23.25 2.67 9.23
N ILE A 120 22.34 3.53 8.77
CA ILE A 120 21.61 3.31 7.52
C ILE A 120 22.51 3.64 6.32
N PRO A 121 22.29 2.99 5.17
CA PRO A 121 22.91 3.41 3.91
C PRO A 121 22.59 4.85 3.53
N GLU A 122 23.48 5.48 2.77
CA GLU A 122 23.26 6.81 2.20
C GLU A 122 22.01 6.82 1.30
N GLY A 123 21.26 7.92 1.35
CA GLY A 123 20.02 8.10 0.57
C GLY A 123 18.75 7.47 1.15
N TRP A 124 18.84 6.75 2.28
CA TRP A 124 17.65 6.17 2.94
C TRP A 124 16.83 7.18 3.75
N GLY A 125 17.44 8.31 4.13
CA GLY A 125 16.80 9.38 4.87
C GLY A 125 17.60 10.67 4.74
N VAL A 126 17.03 11.74 5.27
CA VAL A 126 17.64 13.06 5.36
C VAL A 126 17.56 13.57 6.80
N ASP A 127 18.47 14.46 7.18
CA ASP A 127 18.47 15.12 8.47
C ASP A 127 17.53 16.36 8.52
N ALA A 128 17.58 17.10 9.64
CA ALA A 128 16.76 18.31 9.83
C ALA A 128 17.06 19.44 8.84
N HIS A 129 18.23 19.42 8.21
CA HIS A 129 18.66 20.35 7.18
C HIS A 129 18.38 19.84 5.76
N GLY A 130 17.91 18.60 5.61
CA GLY A 130 17.61 17.98 4.32
C GLY A 130 18.83 17.36 3.64
N GLN A 131 19.89 17.06 4.40
CA GLN A 131 21.10 16.38 3.92
C GLN A 131 21.04 14.87 4.19
#